data_AF-A0A4R0RED1-F1
#
_entry.id   AF-A0A4R0RED1-F1
#
_cell.length_a   1.000
_cell.length_b   1.000
_cell.length_c   1.000
_cell.angle_alpha   90.00
_cell.angle_beta   90.00
_cell.angle_gamma   90.00
#
_symmetry.space_group_name_H-M   'P 1'
#
loop_
_entity.id
_entity.type
_entity.pdbx_description
1 polymer ?
#
loop_
_entity_poly.entity_id
_entity_poly.type
_entity_poly.pdbx_seq_one_letter_code
_entity_poly.pdbx_strand_id
1 'polypeptide(L)'
;AVLHAALKYDIDFVAAKARHSWDLLSEEDPVRAYATACLNKWQKEALGAARSALKLPIWPLEPPQCIEYDLISANTVLRLEQYHRSCAAAAQALTLGTERISWGHALTTEQCEHCGGTSLTAARHQLALTSWMNKYLSAIADEFASRPAPSTAFDKNVVESTIREAYEGQRPCELHFHTMEAINRFVKHFARKVEVVLCDVDLILEF
;
A
#
# COMPACT_ATOMS: atom_id res chain seq x y z
N ALA A 1 11.48 -19.03 18.48
CA ALA A 1 11.38 -20.10 19.51
C ALA A 1 10.22 -19.96 20.52
N VAL A 2 10.14 -18.89 21.33
CA VAL A 2 9.18 -18.81 22.46
C VAL A 2 7.71 -18.82 22.03
N LEU A 3 7.33 -18.10 20.97
CA LEU A 3 5.96 -18.07 20.46
C LEU A 3 5.45 -19.47 20.09
N HIS A 4 6.18 -20.20 19.25
CA HIS A 4 5.77 -21.55 18.86
C HIS A 4 5.79 -22.54 20.03
N ALA A 5 6.72 -22.42 20.97
CA ALA A 5 6.69 -23.24 22.18
C ALA A 5 5.43 -22.96 23.00
N ALA A 6 5.08 -21.68 23.21
CA ALA A 6 3.89 -21.29 23.93
C ALA A 6 2.60 -21.77 23.25
N LEU A 7 2.52 -21.69 21.91
CA LEU A 7 1.41 -22.25 21.13
C LEU A 7 1.35 -23.78 21.20
N LYS A 8 2.50 -24.45 21.19
CA LYS A 8 2.58 -25.92 21.27
C LYS A 8 2.15 -26.46 22.63
N TYR A 9 2.42 -25.72 23.71
CA TYR A 9 2.12 -26.12 25.08
C TYR A 9 0.87 -25.44 25.67
N ASP A 10 0.08 -24.78 24.83
CA ASP A 10 -1.18 -24.12 25.19
C ASP A 10 -1.06 -23.17 26.39
N ILE A 11 0.06 -22.44 26.46
CA ILE A 11 0.32 -21.47 27.54
C ILE A 11 -0.20 -20.12 27.06
N ASP A 12 -1.52 -19.92 27.17
CA ASP A 12 -2.27 -18.79 26.61
C ASP A 12 -1.63 -17.43 26.89
N PHE A 13 -1.24 -17.18 28.14
CA PHE A 13 -0.63 -15.90 28.53
C PHE A 13 0.72 -15.66 27.83
N VAL A 14 1.55 -16.69 27.71
CA VAL A 14 2.87 -16.58 27.06
C VAL A 14 2.71 -16.48 25.55
N ALA A 15 1.73 -17.18 24.98
CA ALA A 15 1.40 -17.10 23.55
C ALA A 15 0.92 -15.69 23.19
N ALA A 16 0.03 -15.09 23.99
CA ALA A 16 -0.46 -13.73 23.78
C ALA A 16 0.68 -12.70 23.81
N LYS A 17 1.55 -12.77 24.83
CA LYS A 17 2.70 -11.88 24.95
C LYS A 17 3.70 -12.07 23.81
N ALA A 18 3.97 -13.31 23.42
CA ALA A 18 4.90 -13.61 22.35
C ALA A 18 4.37 -13.19 20.97
N ARG A 19 3.05 -13.26 20.73
CA ARG A 19 2.43 -12.72 19.50
C ARG A 19 2.57 -11.21 19.45
N HIS A 20 2.27 -10.52 20.55
CA HIS A 20 2.42 -9.07 20.61
C HIS A 20 3.87 -8.64 20.31
N SER A 21 4.87 -9.32 20.89
CA SER A 21 6.28 -9.05 20.58
C SER A 21 6.64 -9.37 19.12
N TRP A 22 6.00 -10.38 18.52
CA TRP A 22 6.19 -10.71 17.11
C TRP A 22 5.64 -9.61 16.19
N ASP A 23 4.42 -9.13 16.47
CA ASP A 23 3.77 -8.11 15.67
C ASP A 23 4.61 -6.81 15.69
N LEU A 24 5.11 -6.41 16.87
CA LEU A 24 6.04 -5.28 17.01
C LEU A 24 7.31 -5.45 16.16
N LEU A 25 7.96 -6.63 16.24
CA LEU A 25 9.15 -6.91 15.44
C LEU A 25 8.83 -6.86 13.93
N SER A 26 7.69 -7.41 13.52
CA SER A 26 7.28 -7.41 12.12
C SER A 26 6.94 -6.02 11.58
N GLU A 27 6.58 -5.08 12.45
CA GLU A 27 6.32 -3.69 12.07
C GLU A 27 7.61 -2.86 12.05
N GLU A 28 8.47 -3.04 13.05
CA GLU A 28 9.73 -2.30 13.19
C GLU A 28 10.80 -2.76 12.20
N ASP A 29 10.97 -4.07 12.06
CA ASP A 29 11.98 -4.69 11.20
C ASP A 29 11.40 -5.93 10.49
N PRO A 30 10.54 -5.72 9.48
CA PRO A 30 9.89 -6.80 8.75
C PRO A 30 10.89 -7.71 8.03
N VAL A 31 12.04 -7.18 7.63
CA VAL A 31 13.10 -7.92 6.94
C VAL A 31 13.75 -8.92 7.89
N ARG A 32 14.11 -8.49 9.11
CA ARG A 32 14.61 -9.36 10.16
C ARG A 32 13.55 -10.35 10.66
N ALA A 33 12.31 -9.90 10.79
CA ALA A 33 11.18 -10.77 11.14
C ALA A 33 11.03 -11.90 10.10
N TYR A 34 11.12 -11.58 8.81
CA TYR A 34 11.07 -12.57 7.74
C TYR A 34 12.22 -13.58 7.84
N ALA A 35 13.47 -13.12 7.98
CA ALA A 35 14.62 -14.01 8.13
C ALA A 35 14.46 -14.92 9.36
N THR A 36 14.03 -14.36 10.49
CA THR A 36 13.76 -15.11 11.73
C THR A 36 12.67 -16.17 11.53
N ALA A 37 11.57 -15.82 10.86
CA ALA A 37 10.49 -16.76 10.58
C ALA A 37 10.96 -17.90 9.67
N CYS A 38 11.75 -17.59 8.63
CA CYS A 38 12.32 -18.59 7.72
C CYS A 38 13.27 -19.55 8.45
N LEU A 39 14.15 -19.04 9.31
CA LEU A 39 15.04 -19.88 10.14
C LEU A 39 14.28 -20.87 11.02
N ASN A 40 13.12 -20.46 11.53
CA ASN A 40 12.30 -21.27 12.42
C ASN A 40 11.19 -22.04 11.67
N LYS A 41 11.12 -21.93 10.34
CA LYS A 41 10.09 -22.53 9.48
C LYS A 41 8.66 -22.08 9.77
N TRP A 42 8.48 -20.84 10.19
CA TRP A 42 7.18 -20.27 10.55
C TRP A 42 6.51 -19.63 9.33
N GLN A 43 5.76 -20.42 8.57
CA GLN A 43 5.22 -19.99 7.27
C GLN A 43 4.29 -18.78 7.36
N LYS A 44 3.36 -18.76 8.33
CA LYS A 44 2.39 -17.66 8.47
C LYS A 44 3.08 -16.35 8.86
N GLU A 45 4.01 -16.45 9.80
CA GLU A 45 4.82 -15.37 10.30
C GLU A 45 5.76 -14.82 9.22
N ALA A 46 6.35 -15.70 8.39
CA ALA A 46 7.18 -15.31 7.26
C ALA A 46 6.34 -14.54 6.21
N LEU A 47 5.15 -15.03 5.87
CA LEU A 47 4.26 -14.33 4.94
C LEU A 47 3.82 -12.97 5.51
N GLY A 48 3.47 -12.91 6.79
CA GLY A 48 3.10 -11.66 7.47
C GLY A 48 4.24 -10.64 7.45
N ALA A 49 5.45 -11.08 7.78
CA ALA A 49 6.64 -10.24 7.73
C ALA A 49 6.96 -9.75 6.30
N ALA A 50 6.87 -10.63 5.30
CA ALA A 50 7.06 -10.27 3.89
C ALA A 50 6.03 -9.22 3.41
N ARG A 51 4.77 -9.34 3.85
CA ARG A 51 3.72 -8.33 3.57
C ARG A 51 4.01 -7.00 4.25
N SER A 52 4.45 -7.01 5.51
CA SER A 52 4.87 -5.80 6.22
C SER A 52 6.06 -5.13 5.54
N ALA A 53 6.96 -5.92 4.97
CA ALA A 53 8.14 -5.43 4.26
C ALA A 53 7.78 -4.61 3.01
N LEU A 54 6.61 -4.83 2.38
CA LEU A 54 6.15 -4.05 1.22
C LEU A 54 6.03 -2.53 1.50
N LYS A 55 5.96 -2.13 2.77
CA LYS A 55 5.95 -0.70 3.18
C LYS A 55 7.32 -0.03 3.04
N LEU A 56 8.38 -0.82 2.97
CA LEU A 56 9.75 -0.36 2.90
C LEU A 56 10.24 -0.37 1.46
N PRO A 57 11.15 0.55 1.10
CA PRO A 57 11.96 0.43 -0.09
C PRO A 57 13.01 -0.66 0.16
N ILE A 58 12.58 -1.93 0.20
CA ILE A 58 13.47 -3.08 0.49
C ILE A 58 14.59 -3.15 -0.55
N TRP A 59 14.35 -2.67 -1.78
CA TRP A 59 15.30 -2.78 -2.86
C TRP A 59 15.78 -1.42 -3.40
N PRO A 60 17.11 -1.21 -3.50
CA PRO A 60 18.17 -2.12 -3.04
C PRO A 60 18.22 -2.25 -1.52
N LEU A 61 18.60 -3.45 -1.00
CA LEU A 61 18.86 -3.66 0.43
C LEU A 61 20.05 -2.78 0.83
N GLU A 62 19.77 -1.57 1.29
CA GLU A 62 20.81 -0.67 1.78
C GLU A 62 21.35 -1.23 3.12
N PRO A 63 22.68 -1.36 3.28
CA PRO A 63 23.28 -1.78 4.54
C PRO A 63 22.87 -0.87 5.72
N PRO A 64 22.85 -1.38 6.96
CA PRO A 64 23.34 -2.70 7.38
C PRO A 64 22.28 -3.80 7.26
N GLN A 65 22.69 -4.94 6.71
CA GLN A 65 21.88 -6.17 6.71
C GLN A 65 21.82 -6.73 8.13
N CYS A 66 20.66 -7.19 8.58
CA CYS A 66 20.52 -7.82 9.89
C CYS A 66 21.30 -9.15 9.95
N ILE A 67 21.85 -9.50 11.12
CA ILE A 67 22.66 -10.72 11.30
C ILE A 67 21.92 -12.01 10.92
N GLU A 68 20.59 -12.00 10.97
CA GLU A 68 19.76 -13.14 10.58
C GLU A 68 19.84 -13.45 9.09
N TYR A 69 20.28 -12.50 8.25
CA TYR A 69 20.53 -12.72 6.82
C TYR A 69 21.72 -13.65 6.58
N ASP A 70 22.74 -13.61 7.43
CA ASP A 70 23.90 -14.51 7.35
C ASP A 70 23.54 -15.98 7.64
N LEU A 71 22.38 -16.20 8.26
CA LEU A 71 21.92 -17.52 8.70
C LEU A 71 20.93 -18.16 7.71
N ILE A 72 20.32 -17.38 6.81
CA ILE A 72 19.39 -17.88 5.79
C ILE A 72 20.11 -18.08 4.45
N SER A 73 19.55 -18.95 3.60
CA SER A 73 20.07 -19.12 2.26
C SER A 73 19.85 -17.86 1.42
N ALA A 74 20.77 -17.57 0.50
CA ALA A 74 20.60 -16.48 -0.47
C ALA A 74 19.28 -16.63 -1.26
N ASN A 75 18.85 -17.86 -1.56
CA ASN A 75 17.56 -18.13 -2.21
C ASN A 75 16.37 -17.60 -1.40
N THR A 76 16.43 -17.62 -0.06
CA THR A 76 15.37 -17.09 0.81
C THR A 76 15.24 -15.57 0.66
N VAL A 77 16.37 -14.88 0.53
CA VAL A 77 16.43 -13.42 0.28
C VAL A 77 15.91 -13.10 -1.13
N LEU A 78 16.40 -13.82 -2.15
CA LEU A 78 15.97 -13.64 -3.54
C LEU A 78 14.46 -13.85 -3.72
N ARG A 79 13.85 -14.74 -2.94
CA ARG A 79 12.39 -14.93 -2.95
C ARG A 79 11.62 -13.76 -2.38
N LEU A 80 12.11 -13.16 -1.29
CA LEU A 80 11.51 -11.95 -0.75
C LEU A 80 11.59 -10.80 -1.76
N GLU A 81 12.75 -10.66 -2.40
CA GLU A 81 12.96 -9.67 -3.47
C GLU A 81 12.02 -9.92 -4.66
N GLN A 82 11.93 -11.15 -5.14
CA GLN A 82 11.03 -11.52 -6.23
C GLN A 82 9.56 -11.27 -5.87
N TYR A 83 9.15 -11.61 -4.65
CA TYR A 83 7.81 -11.36 -4.15
C TYR A 83 7.50 -9.85 -4.11
N HIS A 84 8.42 -9.04 -3.59
CA HIS A 84 8.28 -7.59 -3.54
C HIS A 84 8.16 -6.98 -4.95
N ARG A 85 8.99 -7.43 -5.90
CA ARG A 85 8.89 -6.99 -7.31
C ARG A 85 7.59 -7.41 -7.98
N SER A 86 7.13 -8.63 -7.74
CA SER A 86 5.83 -9.10 -8.26
C SER A 86 4.68 -8.26 -7.69
N CYS A 87 4.73 -7.92 -6.39
CA CYS A 87 3.77 -7.01 -5.76
C CYS A 87 3.82 -5.61 -6.38
N ALA A 88 5.01 -5.06 -6.63
CA ALA A 88 5.19 -3.77 -7.29
C ALA A 88 4.60 -3.77 -8.69
N ALA A 89 4.89 -4.79 -9.50
CA ALA A 89 4.32 -4.93 -10.83
C ALA A 89 2.79 -5.02 -10.79
N ALA A 90 2.22 -5.76 -9.84
CA ALA A 90 0.77 -5.92 -9.70
C ALA A 90 0.09 -4.61 -9.28
N ALA A 91 0.67 -3.87 -8.32
CA ALA A 91 0.17 -2.57 -7.88
C ALA A 91 0.28 -1.51 -9.00
N GLN A 92 1.37 -1.50 -9.77
CA GLN A 92 1.54 -0.61 -10.92
C GLN A 92 0.57 -0.94 -12.06
N ALA A 93 0.28 -2.23 -12.31
CA ALA A 93 -0.68 -2.61 -13.34
C ALA A 93 -2.08 -2.01 -13.08
N LEU A 94 -2.47 -1.83 -11.81
CA LEU A 94 -3.72 -1.17 -11.45
C LEU A 94 -3.76 0.32 -11.87
N THR A 95 -2.63 1.04 -11.87
CA THR A 95 -2.61 2.47 -12.24
C THR A 95 -2.80 2.67 -13.76
N LEU A 96 -2.44 1.66 -14.55
CA LEU A 96 -2.53 1.66 -16.01
C LEU A 96 -3.76 0.93 -16.57
N GLY A 97 -4.52 0.25 -15.70
CA GLY A 97 -5.61 -0.65 -16.09
C GLY A 97 -6.85 0.03 -16.67
N THR A 98 -7.73 -0.79 -17.26
CA THR A 98 -9.01 -0.37 -17.86
C THR A 98 -10.04 0.12 -16.83
N GLU A 99 -9.86 -0.21 -15.53
CA GLU A 99 -10.71 0.27 -14.44
C GLU A 99 -10.69 1.80 -14.30
N ARG A 100 -9.68 2.48 -14.85
CA ARG A 100 -9.53 3.94 -14.85
C ARG A 100 -10.75 4.70 -15.38
N ILE A 101 -11.46 4.13 -16.37
CA ILE A 101 -12.69 4.72 -16.92
C ILE A 101 -13.80 4.67 -15.85
N SER A 102 -13.97 3.53 -15.18
CA SER A 102 -14.98 3.35 -14.14
C SER A 102 -14.75 4.28 -12.94
N TRP A 103 -13.49 4.50 -12.57
CA TRP A 103 -13.11 5.40 -11.49
C TRP A 103 -13.41 6.86 -11.80
N GLY A 104 -13.24 7.28 -13.07
CA GLY A 104 -13.62 8.62 -13.51
C GLY A 104 -15.11 8.91 -13.31
N HIS A 105 -15.98 7.92 -13.56
CA HIS A 105 -17.42 8.04 -13.31
C HIS A 105 -17.77 8.05 -11.81
N ALA A 106 -17.04 7.28 -10.99
CA ALA A 106 -17.24 7.20 -9.54
C ALA A 106 -16.81 8.47 -8.78
N LEU A 107 -15.93 9.30 -9.38
CA LEU A 107 -15.47 10.57 -8.83
C LEU A 107 -16.48 11.71 -9.00
N THR A 108 -17.65 11.48 -9.60
CA THR A 108 -18.67 12.50 -9.80
C THR A 108 -19.14 13.09 -8.46
N THR A 109 -19.07 14.41 -8.34
CA THR A 109 -19.64 15.15 -7.22
C THR A 109 -21.10 15.48 -7.49
N GLU A 110 -21.92 15.39 -6.44
CA GLU A 110 -23.28 15.94 -6.50
C GLU A 110 -23.24 17.46 -6.72
N GLN A 111 -24.32 17.99 -7.26
CA GLN A 111 -24.43 19.39 -7.66
C GLN A 111 -24.19 20.31 -6.45
N CYS A 112 -23.36 21.33 -6.63
CA CYS A 112 -23.15 22.35 -5.61
C CYS A 112 -24.36 23.27 -5.52
N GLU A 113 -25.04 23.26 -4.37
CA GLU A 113 -26.18 24.14 -4.07
C GLU A 113 -25.76 25.62 -4.10
N HIS A 114 -24.51 25.93 -3.75
CA HIS A 114 -23.98 27.30 -3.69
C HIS A 114 -23.63 27.89 -5.08
N CYS A 115 -23.42 27.05 -6.11
CA CYS A 115 -23.06 27.49 -7.48
C CYS A 115 -24.26 27.47 -8.45
N GLY A 116 -25.46 27.17 -7.94
CA GLY A 116 -26.69 27.11 -8.75
C GLY A 116 -26.67 26.02 -9.83
N GLY A 117 -25.83 24.98 -9.67
CA GLY A 117 -25.84 23.80 -10.55
C GLY A 117 -25.63 24.10 -12.05
N THR A 118 -24.96 25.19 -12.41
CA THR A 118 -24.73 25.47 -13.84
C THR A 118 -23.87 24.37 -14.47
N SER A 119 -24.37 23.72 -15.52
CA SER A 119 -23.72 22.59 -16.22
C SER A 119 -22.22 22.82 -16.54
N LEU A 120 -21.83 24.07 -16.81
CA LEU A 120 -20.44 24.44 -17.07
C LEU A 120 -19.51 24.35 -15.85
N THR A 121 -20.00 24.63 -14.64
CA THR A 121 -19.19 24.51 -13.40
C THR A 121 -18.99 23.04 -13.02
N ALA A 122 -20.04 22.23 -13.12
CA ALA A 122 -19.97 20.79 -12.92
C ALA A 122 -19.03 20.11 -13.94
N ALA A 123 -19.11 20.47 -15.22
CA ALA A 123 -18.22 19.93 -16.25
C ALA A 123 -16.75 20.30 -16.02
N ARG A 124 -16.46 21.55 -15.64
CA ARG A 124 -15.08 21.98 -15.29
C ARG A 124 -14.54 21.23 -14.09
N HIS A 125 -15.40 20.98 -13.10
CA HIS A 125 -15.02 20.25 -11.90
C HIS A 125 -14.72 18.77 -12.18
N GLN A 126 -15.57 18.13 -12.98
CA GLN A 126 -15.34 16.75 -13.44
C GLN A 126 -14.03 16.63 -14.22
N LEU A 127 -13.71 17.62 -15.06
CA LEU A 127 -12.43 17.67 -15.77
C LEU A 127 -11.24 17.82 -14.80
N ALA A 128 -11.36 18.67 -13.79
CA ALA A 128 -10.33 18.86 -12.76
C ALA A 128 -10.10 17.57 -11.96
N LEU A 129 -11.16 16.88 -11.53
CA LEU A 129 -11.08 15.60 -10.84
C LEU A 129 -10.47 14.49 -11.70
N THR A 130 -10.86 14.42 -12.98
CA THR A 130 -10.30 13.43 -13.90
C THR A 130 -8.82 13.71 -14.18
N SER A 131 -8.47 14.99 -14.36
CA SER A 131 -7.07 15.42 -14.51
C SER A 131 -6.24 15.10 -13.27
N TRP A 132 -6.77 15.43 -12.08
CA TRP A 132 -6.18 15.08 -10.80
C TRP A 132 -5.93 13.58 -10.68
N MET A 133 -6.96 12.75 -10.90
CA MET A 133 -6.86 11.29 -10.81
C MET A 133 -5.78 10.77 -11.75
N ASN A 134 -5.71 11.30 -12.97
CA ASN A 134 -4.72 10.89 -13.95
C ASN A 134 -3.28 11.21 -13.50
N LYS A 135 -3.07 12.39 -12.91
CA LYS A 135 -1.78 12.78 -12.34
C LYS A 135 -1.43 11.95 -11.10
N TYR A 136 -2.39 11.77 -10.20
CA TYR A 136 -2.25 10.93 -9.01
C TYR A 136 -1.85 9.50 -9.36
N LEU A 137 -2.57 8.84 -10.27
CA LEU A 137 -2.27 7.47 -10.69
C LEU A 137 -0.89 7.36 -11.35
N SER A 138 -0.47 8.38 -12.10
CA SER A 138 0.87 8.42 -12.69
C SER A 138 1.94 8.56 -11.60
N ALA A 139 1.77 9.50 -10.67
CA ALA A 139 2.77 9.77 -9.63
C ALA A 139 2.87 8.62 -8.60
N ILE A 140 1.75 8.01 -8.22
CA ILE A 140 1.74 6.91 -7.26
C ILE A 140 2.29 5.61 -7.86
N ALA A 141 2.29 5.46 -9.19
CA ALA A 141 2.90 4.30 -9.85
C ALA A 141 4.41 4.21 -9.57
N ASP A 142 5.09 5.36 -9.51
CA ASP A 142 6.52 5.42 -9.18
C ASP A 142 6.75 5.04 -7.70
N GLU A 143 5.88 5.48 -6.80
CA GLU A 143 5.94 5.10 -5.38
C GLU A 143 5.72 3.59 -5.17
N PHE A 144 4.78 2.98 -5.90
CA PHE A 144 4.56 1.53 -5.83
C PHE A 144 5.74 0.70 -6.34
N ALA A 145 6.61 1.27 -7.17
CA ALA A 145 7.85 0.60 -7.60
C ALA A 145 8.76 0.29 -6.39
N SER A 146 8.75 1.17 -5.39
CA SER A 146 9.58 1.06 -4.19
C SER A 146 8.83 0.48 -3.00
N ARG A 147 7.58 0.90 -2.78
CA ARG A 147 6.75 0.56 -1.62
C ARG A 147 5.40 0.01 -2.07
N PRO A 148 5.32 -1.25 -2.52
CA PRO A 148 4.09 -1.87 -3.00
C PRO A 148 3.11 -2.27 -1.87
N ALA A 149 2.75 -1.32 -1.00
CA ALA A 149 1.81 -1.53 0.10
C ALA A 149 0.52 -0.71 -0.11
N PRO A 150 -0.64 -1.17 0.39
CA PRO A 150 -1.89 -0.39 0.33
C PRO A 150 -1.78 0.99 0.98
N SER A 151 -0.94 1.13 2.01
CA SER A 151 -0.66 2.40 2.67
C SER A 151 0.00 3.44 1.76
N THR A 152 0.74 2.99 0.74
CA THR A 152 1.41 3.88 -0.22
C THR A 152 0.42 4.71 -1.03
N ALA A 153 -0.80 4.20 -1.27
CA ALA A 153 -1.85 4.98 -1.90
C ALA A 153 -2.16 6.30 -1.15
N PHE A 154 -1.91 6.34 0.16
CA PHE A 154 -2.10 7.52 1.02
C PHE A 154 -0.85 8.39 1.15
N ASP A 155 0.16 8.23 0.28
CA ASP A 155 1.36 9.05 0.35
C ASP A 155 1.01 10.54 0.32
N LYS A 156 1.29 11.21 1.44
CA LYS A 156 0.89 12.60 1.67
C LYS A 156 1.48 13.53 0.63
N ASN A 157 2.74 13.29 0.23
CA ASN A 157 3.43 14.16 -0.71
C ASN A 157 2.78 14.03 -2.10
N VAL A 158 2.48 12.81 -2.54
CA VAL A 158 1.81 12.57 -3.83
C VAL A 158 0.39 13.12 -3.84
N VAL A 159 -0.39 12.85 -2.80
CA VAL A 159 -1.79 13.31 -2.71
C VAL A 159 -1.84 14.85 -2.66
N GLU A 160 -1.07 15.49 -1.78
CA GLU A 160 -1.11 16.95 -1.64
C GLU A 160 -0.55 17.70 -2.85
N SER A 161 0.53 17.20 -3.48
CA SER A 161 1.11 17.84 -4.66
C SER A 161 0.16 17.78 -5.86
N THR A 162 -0.43 16.62 -6.12
CA THR A 162 -1.36 16.43 -7.25
C THR A 162 -2.64 17.22 -7.07
N ILE A 163 -3.17 17.33 -5.84
CA ILE A 163 -4.29 18.22 -5.52
C ILE A 163 -3.89 19.67 -5.81
N ARG A 164 -2.75 20.12 -5.30
CA ARG A 164 -2.31 21.50 -5.50
C ARG A 164 -2.22 21.86 -6.98
N GLU A 165 -1.62 21.00 -7.78
CA GLU A 165 -1.50 21.21 -9.23
C GLU A 165 -2.84 21.19 -9.97
N ALA A 166 -3.79 20.35 -9.55
CA ALA A 166 -5.08 20.24 -10.22
C ALA A 166 -6.03 21.41 -9.90
N TYR A 167 -5.85 22.03 -8.73
CA TYR A 167 -6.74 23.06 -8.22
C TYR A 167 -6.08 24.45 -8.09
N GLU A 168 -4.85 24.61 -8.59
CA GLU A 168 -4.14 25.90 -8.60
C GLU A 168 -4.96 26.97 -9.36
N GLY A 169 -5.15 28.13 -8.74
CA GLY A 169 -5.88 29.26 -9.33
C GLY A 169 -7.42 29.12 -9.36
N GLN A 170 -7.99 28.06 -8.78
CA GLN A 170 -9.45 27.95 -8.64
C GLN A 170 -9.96 28.81 -7.48
N ARG A 171 -11.11 29.48 -7.68
CA ARG A 171 -11.74 30.28 -6.62
C ARG A 171 -12.30 29.36 -5.53
N PRO A 172 -12.11 29.68 -4.24
CA PRO A 172 -12.70 28.90 -3.16
C PRO A 172 -14.22 28.97 -3.26
N CYS A 173 -14.85 27.84 -3.55
CA CYS A 173 -16.27 27.60 -3.36
C CYS A 173 -16.43 26.30 -2.57
N GLU A 174 -17.60 26.07 -1.96
CA GLU A 174 -17.90 24.87 -1.14
C GLU A 174 -17.68 23.54 -1.87
N LEU A 175 -17.58 23.58 -3.21
CA LEU A 175 -17.12 22.47 -4.04
C LEU A 175 -15.78 21.88 -3.55
N HIS A 176 -14.91 22.69 -2.91
CA HIS A 176 -13.64 22.23 -2.34
C HIS A 176 -13.82 21.12 -1.28
N PHE A 177 -14.87 21.21 -0.43
CA PHE A 177 -15.10 20.19 0.60
C PHE A 177 -15.54 18.85 -0.01
N HIS A 178 -16.54 18.86 -0.90
CA HIS A 178 -16.99 17.66 -1.60
C HIS A 178 -15.93 17.05 -2.52
N THR A 179 -15.06 17.89 -3.09
CA THR A 179 -13.89 17.45 -3.85
C THR A 179 -12.94 16.65 -2.99
N MET A 180 -12.57 17.19 -1.84
CA MET A 180 -11.64 16.52 -0.91
C MET A 180 -12.25 15.23 -0.37
N GLU A 181 -13.56 15.20 -0.12
CA GLU A 181 -14.27 13.97 0.25
C GLU A 181 -14.22 12.92 -0.89
N ALA A 182 -14.53 13.31 -2.13
CA ALA A 182 -14.47 12.42 -3.29
C ALA A 182 -13.07 11.84 -3.50
N ILE A 183 -12.03 12.69 -3.39
CA ILE A 183 -10.62 12.30 -3.44
C ILE A 183 -10.31 11.27 -2.34
N ASN A 184 -10.68 11.56 -1.09
CA ASN A 184 -10.44 10.66 0.03
C ASN A 184 -11.16 9.31 -0.14
N ARG A 185 -12.40 9.32 -0.63
CA ARG A 185 -13.15 8.08 -0.93
C ARG A 185 -12.47 7.28 -2.03
N PHE A 186 -11.99 7.94 -3.08
CA PHE A 186 -11.26 7.31 -4.16
C PHE A 186 -9.95 6.69 -3.67
N VAL A 187 -9.11 7.43 -2.96
CA VAL A 187 -7.83 6.92 -2.44
C VAL A 187 -8.06 5.70 -1.53
N LYS A 188 -9.09 5.74 -0.66
CA LYS A 188 -9.48 4.58 0.17
C LYS A 188 -9.94 3.38 -0.66
N HIS A 189 -10.74 3.61 -1.70
CA HIS A 189 -11.20 2.54 -2.59
C HIS A 189 -10.02 1.92 -3.35
N PHE A 190 -9.15 2.76 -3.88
CA PHE A 190 -7.95 2.36 -4.62
C PHE A 190 -6.99 1.56 -3.72
N ALA A 191 -6.76 1.99 -2.48
CA ALA A 191 -5.94 1.23 -1.51
C ALA A 191 -6.47 -0.18 -1.26
N ARG A 192 -7.80 -0.35 -1.15
CA ARG A 192 -8.42 -1.69 -1.00
C ARG A 192 -8.23 -2.54 -2.25
N LYS A 193 -8.33 -1.93 -3.44
CA LYS A 193 -8.08 -2.63 -4.71
C LYS A 193 -6.63 -3.12 -4.81
N VAL A 194 -5.68 -2.29 -4.37
CA VAL A 194 -4.28 -2.69 -4.24
C VAL A 194 -4.15 -3.87 -3.28
N GLU A 195 -4.75 -3.81 -2.09
CA GLU A 195 -4.73 -4.92 -1.12
C GLU A 195 -5.26 -6.25 -1.70
N VAL A 196 -6.36 -6.20 -2.45
CA VAL A 196 -6.92 -7.39 -3.12
C VAL A 196 -5.93 -7.98 -4.11
N VAL A 197 -5.37 -7.16 -5.00
CA VAL A 197 -4.41 -7.65 -6.02
C VAL A 197 -3.12 -8.19 -5.39
N LEU A 198 -2.67 -7.59 -4.28
CA LEU A 198 -1.50 -8.08 -3.55
C LEU A 198 -1.76 -9.44 -2.85
N CYS A 199 -3.01 -9.75 -2.52
CA CYS A 199 -3.36 -11.07 -1.97
C CYS A 199 -3.21 -12.20 -2.98
N ASP A 200 -3.29 -11.90 -4.28
CA ASP A 200 -3.15 -12.87 -5.37
C ASP A 200 -1.67 -13.15 -5.72
N VAL A 201 -0.73 -12.42 -5.12
CA VAL A 201 0.71 -12.64 -5.33
C VAL A 201 1.21 -13.67 -4.31
N ASP A 202 1.67 -14.81 -4.81
CA ASP A 202 2.19 -15.88 -3.97
C ASP A 202 3.66 -15.67 -3.57
N LEU A 203 3.95 -15.93 -2.29
CA LEU A 203 5.30 -16.08 -1.77
C LEU A 203 5.62 -17.56 -1.60
N ILE A 204 6.58 -18.07 -2.36
CA ILE A 204 7.01 -19.46 -2.30
C ILE A 204 7.97 -19.66 -1.11
N LEU A 205 7.60 -20.50 -0.14
CA LEU A 205 8.44 -20.92 0.99
C LEU A 205 8.71 -22.44 0.87
N GLU A 206 9.97 -22.89 0.83
CA GLU A 206 10.33 -24.30 0.56
C GLU A 206 10.85 -25.06 1.79
N PHE A 207 10.24 -24.86 2.96
CA PHE A 207 10.71 -25.51 4.20
C PHE A 207 9.61 -26.21 5.00
#